data_AF-A0A2D5PBH4-F1
#
_entry.id   AF-A0A2D5PBH4-F1
#
_cell.length_a   1.000
_cell.length_b   1.000
_cell.length_c   1.000
_cell.angle_alpha   90.00
_cell.angle_beta   90.00
_cell.angle_gamma   90.00
#
_symmetry.space_group_name_H-M   'P 1'
#
loop_
_entity.id
_entity.type
_entity.pdbx_description
1 polymer ?
#
loop_
_entity_poly.entity_id
_entity_poly.type
_entity_poly.pdbx_seq_one_letter_code
_entity_poly.pdbx_strand_id
1 'polypeptide(L)'
;MTKTGATLTGLLIISLAGLAGGTGYLTLQNIEAYERESEISLANAKKTLNRQGFDLTRQTVNTSLMGALREEVYSIRELQQGAEILAMRQTVTIEPFRAYGEFRFDEKAGMAAIVFSALPQLAQGQQGRWQFDPVSGLISSEYRSGTVNQALQDGTRVNISPLIIHTTNDTKGQRKSVTTATLSQVSVANDTLGEARVAGVAFEGKGHQRGGQAFLDRLSYRINNVKVDAP
;
A
#
# COMPACT_ATOMS: atom_id res chain seq x y z
N MET A 1 -17.26 -8.86 8.24
CA MET A 1 -16.60 -7.53 8.25
C MET A 1 -15.07 -7.59 8.17
N THR A 2 -14.49 -8.62 7.53
CA THR A 2 -13.03 -8.84 7.42
C THR A 2 -12.49 -8.58 6.01
N LYS A 3 -13.33 -8.06 5.08
CA LYS A 3 -13.04 -8.10 3.64
C LYS A 3 -12.43 -6.81 3.07
N THR A 4 -12.55 -5.66 3.75
CA THR A 4 -12.03 -4.37 3.25
C THR A 4 -10.55 -4.13 3.60
N GLY A 5 -10.07 -4.69 4.72
CA GLY A 5 -8.67 -4.56 5.13
C GLY A 5 -7.69 -5.34 4.22
N ALA A 6 -8.14 -6.46 3.64
CA ALA A 6 -7.34 -7.26 2.72
C ALA A 6 -7.13 -6.58 1.36
N THR A 7 -8.06 -5.71 0.94
CA THR A 7 -7.99 -5.00 -0.36
C THR A 7 -7.06 -3.79 -0.28
N LEU A 8 -7.04 -3.06 0.84
CA LEU A 8 -6.10 -1.96 1.09
C LEU A 8 -4.67 -2.48 1.29
N THR A 9 -4.51 -3.57 2.04
CA THR A 9 -3.19 -4.23 2.16
C THR A 9 -2.78 -4.85 0.81
N GLY A 10 -3.72 -5.40 0.02
CA GLY A 10 -3.48 -5.93 -1.32
C GLY A 10 -3.11 -4.88 -2.38
N LEU A 11 -3.56 -3.63 -2.21
CA LEU A 11 -3.16 -2.48 -3.01
C LEU A 11 -1.76 -1.96 -2.65
N LEU A 12 -1.37 -2.13 -1.39
CA LEU A 12 -0.04 -1.80 -0.88
C LEU A 12 0.98 -2.92 -1.13
N ILE A 13 0.49 -4.10 -1.53
CA ILE A 13 1.27 -5.27 -1.95
C ILE A 13 1.11 -5.44 -3.47
N ILE A 14 1.28 -4.35 -4.22
CA ILE A 14 1.75 -4.44 -5.62
C ILE A 14 3.24 -4.15 -5.58
N SER A 15 4.00 -5.02 -4.91
CA SER A 15 5.46 -5.00 -4.88
C SER A 15 6.03 -6.37 -4.53
N LEU A 16 6.14 -7.21 -5.58
CA LEU A 16 7.40 -7.83 -6.01
C LEU A 16 8.00 -8.94 -5.13
N ALA A 17 7.96 -10.17 -5.68
CA ALA A 17 8.79 -11.30 -5.29
C ALA A 17 9.39 -11.98 -6.54
N GLY A 18 10.70 -11.79 -6.74
CA GLY A 18 11.54 -12.18 -7.90
C GLY A 18 12.32 -10.93 -8.33
N LEU A 19 13.65 -10.81 -8.44
CA LEU A 19 14.67 -11.58 -9.18
C LEU A 19 16.07 -11.39 -8.56
N ALA A 20 16.98 -12.29 -8.94
CA ALA A 20 18.42 -12.26 -8.65
C ALA A 20 19.27 -12.07 -9.95
N GLY A 21 20.38 -11.31 -9.86
CA GLY A 21 21.51 -11.17 -10.83
C GLY A 21 21.38 -10.00 -11.83
N GLY A 22 22.36 -9.20 -12.27
CA GLY A 22 23.84 -9.06 -12.18
C GLY A 22 24.29 -7.85 -13.07
N THR A 23 25.52 -7.32 -12.96
CA THR A 23 25.83 -5.88 -13.11
C THR A 23 26.67 -5.36 -14.33
N GLY A 24 26.11 -4.67 -15.35
CA GLY A 24 26.80 -3.68 -16.23
C GLY A 24 26.07 -3.34 -17.53
N TYR A 25 25.44 -4.36 -18.13
CA TYR A 25 24.29 -4.29 -19.07
C TYR A 25 22.98 -3.88 -18.35
N LEU A 26 23.15 -3.30 -17.17
CA LEU A 26 22.20 -3.25 -16.09
C LEU A 26 21.04 -2.35 -16.35
N THR A 27 21.20 -1.19 -16.96
CA THR A 27 20.04 -0.28 -17.04
C THR A 27 18.96 -0.86 -17.95
N LEU A 28 19.32 -1.38 -19.13
CA LEU A 28 18.40 -2.10 -20.00
C LEU A 28 17.94 -3.44 -19.39
N GLN A 29 18.85 -4.26 -18.86
CA GLN A 29 18.48 -5.52 -18.20
C GLN A 29 17.66 -5.30 -16.91
N ASN A 30 17.86 -4.21 -16.19
CA ASN A 30 17.09 -3.82 -15.00
C ASN A 30 15.75 -3.25 -15.41
N ILE A 31 15.66 -2.55 -16.55
CA ILE A 31 14.37 -2.14 -17.11
C ILE A 31 13.59 -3.40 -17.53
N GLU A 32 14.21 -4.34 -18.25
CA GLU A 32 13.57 -5.60 -18.64
C GLU A 32 13.21 -6.47 -17.43
N ALA A 33 14.08 -6.54 -16.42
CA ALA A 33 13.83 -7.25 -15.17
C ALA A 33 12.72 -6.56 -14.38
N TYR A 34 12.75 -5.23 -14.26
CA TYR A 34 11.67 -4.45 -13.65
C TYR A 34 10.35 -4.67 -14.38
N GLU A 35 10.34 -4.64 -15.72
CA GLU A 35 9.14 -4.85 -16.52
C GLU A 35 8.57 -6.25 -16.31
N ARG A 36 9.42 -7.28 -16.42
CA ARG A 36 9.05 -8.68 -16.17
C ARG A 36 8.47 -8.86 -14.77
N GLU A 37 9.11 -8.29 -13.76
CA GLU A 37 8.66 -8.44 -12.37
C GLU A 37 7.44 -7.61 -12.04
N SER A 38 7.33 -6.44 -12.63
CA SER A 38 6.14 -5.60 -12.54
C SER A 38 4.96 -6.31 -13.24
N GLU A 39 5.18 -7.00 -14.36
CA GLU A 39 4.16 -7.83 -15.02
C GLU A 39 3.75 -9.05 -14.18
N ILE A 40 4.70 -9.79 -13.61
CA ILE A 40 4.42 -10.92 -12.72
C ILE A 40 3.65 -10.45 -11.48
N SER A 41 4.08 -9.33 -10.88
CA SER A 41 3.43 -8.73 -9.72
C SER A 41 2.02 -8.25 -10.06
N LEU A 42 1.84 -7.59 -11.20
CA LEU A 42 0.55 -7.16 -11.71
C LEU A 42 -0.37 -8.35 -11.96
N ALA A 43 0.12 -9.42 -12.58
CA ALA A 43 -0.65 -10.64 -12.82
C ALA A 43 -1.09 -11.32 -11.50
N ASN A 44 -0.21 -11.38 -10.51
CA ASN A 44 -0.52 -11.93 -9.18
C ASN A 44 -1.54 -11.06 -8.42
N ALA A 45 -1.35 -9.74 -8.46
CA ALA A 45 -2.28 -8.78 -7.85
C ALA A 45 -3.65 -8.85 -8.53
N LYS A 46 -3.68 -8.85 -9.87
CA LYS A 46 -4.89 -9.01 -10.69
C LYS A 46 -5.63 -10.30 -10.36
N LYS A 47 -4.93 -11.43 -10.26
CA LYS A 47 -5.55 -12.71 -9.87
C LYS A 47 -6.20 -12.65 -8.49
N THR A 48 -5.59 -11.93 -7.55
CA THR A 48 -6.11 -11.76 -6.20
C THR A 48 -7.32 -10.83 -6.17
N LEU A 49 -7.24 -9.70 -6.88
CA LEU A 49 -8.31 -8.70 -6.97
C LEU A 49 -9.51 -9.21 -7.78
N ASN A 50 -9.29 -9.97 -8.85
CA ASN A 50 -10.38 -10.54 -9.66
C ASN A 50 -11.25 -11.47 -8.83
N ARG A 51 -10.66 -12.26 -7.92
CA ARG A 51 -11.39 -13.09 -6.95
C ARG A 51 -12.23 -12.27 -5.97
N GLN A 52 -11.90 -11.00 -5.79
CA GLN A 52 -12.63 -10.05 -4.96
C GLN A 52 -13.62 -9.20 -5.77
N GLY A 53 -13.75 -9.43 -7.09
CA GLY A 53 -14.65 -8.68 -7.96
C GLY A 53 -14.04 -7.41 -8.57
N PHE A 54 -12.72 -7.25 -8.52
CA PHE A 54 -12.03 -6.06 -9.01
C PHE A 54 -11.01 -6.39 -10.09
N ASP A 55 -10.93 -5.56 -11.13
CA ASP A 55 -9.86 -5.60 -12.13
C ASP A 55 -8.77 -4.61 -11.75
N LEU A 56 -7.53 -4.95 -12.07
CA LEU A 56 -6.37 -4.07 -11.92
C LEU A 56 -5.70 -3.91 -13.28
N THR A 57 -5.50 -2.66 -13.67
CA THR A 57 -4.82 -2.28 -14.91
C THR A 57 -3.64 -1.36 -14.60
N ARG A 58 -2.57 -1.47 -15.39
CA ARG A 58 -1.39 -0.61 -15.33
C ARG A 58 -1.24 0.07 -16.68
N GLN A 59 -1.05 1.38 -16.67
CA GLN A 59 -0.73 2.17 -17.85
C GLN A 59 0.56 2.95 -17.59
N THR A 60 1.57 2.79 -18.44
CA THR A 60 2.73 3.70 -18.45
C THR A 60 2.33 4.96 -19.20
N VAL A 61 2.38 6.10 -18.50
CA VAL A 61 1.91 7.40 -19.01
C VAL A 61 3.07 8.25 -19.52
N ASN A 62 4.23 8.15 -18.87
CA ASN A 62 5.43 8.85 -19.29
C ASN A 62 6.66 7.98 -19.07
N THR A 63 7.68 8.17 -19.91
CA THR A 63 8.95 7.45 -19.82
C THR A 63 10.07 8.33 -20.35
N SER A 64 11.16 8.45 -19.60
CA SER A 64 12.37 9.17 -20.02
C SER A 64 13.06 8.50 -21.22
N LEU A 65 13.99 9.22 -21.85
CA LEU A 65 14.72 8.82 -23.06
C LEU A 65 15.47 7.47 -22.99
N MET A 66 15.58 6.84 -21.82
CA MET A 66 16.19 5.52 -21.67
C MET A 66 15.41 4.60 -20.72
N GLY A 67 14.12 4.87 -20.47
CA GLY A 67 13.31 4.01 -19.60
C GLY A 67 13.58 4.10 -18.09
N ALA A 68 14.63 4.83 -17.68
CA ALA A 68 15.09 4.90 -16.29
C ALA A 68 14.12 5.62 -15.36
N LEU A 69 13.43 6.64 -15.86
CA LEU A 69 12.30 7.29 -15.18
C LEU A 69 11.00 6.92 -15.86
N ARG A 70 9.99 6.53 -15.06
CA ARG A 70 8.65 6.16 -15.54
C ARG A 70 7.58 6.80 -14.67
N GLU A 71 6.50 7.19 -15.31
CA GLU A 71 5.23 7.48 -14.64
C GLU A 71 4.23 6.40 -15.02
N GLU A 72 3.66 5.75 -14.01
CA GLU A 72 2.71 4.66 -14.17
C GLU A 72 1.42 5.00 -13.42
N VAL A 73 0.29 4.64 -14.03
CA VAL A 73 -1.03 4.76 -13.41
C VAL A 73 -1.60 3.36 -13.26
N TYR A 74 -1.93 3.01 -12.02
CA TYR A 74 -2.62 1.79 -11.68
C TYR A 74 -4.08 2.13 -11.40
N SER A 75 -4.99 1.58 -12.19
CA SER A 75 -6.43 1.78 -12.02
C SER A 75 -7.07 0.48 -11.54
N ILE A 76 -7.87 0.60 -10.48
CA ILE A 76 -8.73 -0.49 -10.00
C ILE A 76 -10.16 -0.21 -10.37
N ARG A 77 -10.80 -1.21 -10.97
CA ARG A 77 -12.17 -1.12 -11.46
C ARG A 77 -13.01 -2.26 -10.92
N GLU A 78 -14.29 -2.02 -10.71
CA GLU A 78 -15.21 -3.12 -10.42
C GLU A 78 -15.43 -3.95 -11.67
N LEU A 79 -15.31 -5.27 -11.58
CA LEU A 79 -15.51 -6.16 -12.73
C LEU A 79 -16.95 -6.16 -13.24
N GLN A 80 -17.93 -5.99 -12.35
CA GLN A 80 -19.35 -6.07 -12.70
C GLN A 80 -19.85 -4.82 -13.43
N GLN A 81 -19.42 -3.63 -12.99
CA GLN A 81 -19.92 -2.34 -13.49
C GLN A 81 -18.89 -1.62 -14.38
N GLY A 82 -17.63 -2.05 -14.39
CA GLY A 82 -16.54 -1.37 -15.09
C GLY A 82 -16.16 -0.02 -14.47
N ALA A 83 -16.82 0.40 -13.39
CA ALA A 83 -16.58 1.67 -12.72
C ALA A 83 -15.19 1.70 -12.09
N GLU A 84 -14.45 2.79 -12.30
CA GLU A 84 -13.18 3.01 -11.62
C GLU A 84 -13.44 3.29 -10.14
N ILE A 85 -12.84 2.48 -9.28
CA ILE A 85 -12.93 2.63 -7.83
C ILE A 85 -11.92 3.66 -7.37
N LEU A 86 -10.68 3.51 -7.84
CA LEU A 86 -9.56 4.36 -7.50
C LEU A 86 -8.47 4.23 -8.56
N ALA A 87 -7.62 5.24 -8.65
CA ALA A 87 -6.37 5.14 -9.36
C ALA A 87 -5.21 5.56 -8.46
N MET A 88 -4.02 5.05 -8.78
CA MET A 88 -2.77 5.35 -8.10
C MET A 88 -1.74 5.76 -9.15
N ARG A 89 -1.12 6.93 -8.96
CA ARG A 89 0.02 7.37 -9.75
C ARG A 89 1.30 6.97 -9.07
N GLN A 90 2.24 6.46 -9.84
CA GLN A 90 3.54 6.03 -9.36
C GLN A 90 4.63 6.62 -10.24
N THR A 91 5.63 7.22 -9.60
CA THR A 91 6.88 7.62 -10.25
C THR A 91 7.96 6.63 -9.88
N VAL A 92 8.64 6.09 -10.88
CA VAL A 92 9.68 5.06 -10.72
C VAL A 92 11.00 5.58 -11.25
N THR A 93 12.05 5.35 -10.47
CA THR A 93 13.44 5.55 -10.87
C THR A 93 14.19 4.23 -10.82
N ILE A 94 14.79 3.85 -11.94
CA ILE A 94 15.58 2.65 -12.11
C ILE A 94 17.03 3.06 -12.30
N GLU A 95 17.87 2.65 -11.37
CA GLU A 95 19.32 2.88 -11.38
C GLU A 95 20.07 1.54 -11.55
N PRO A 96 21.38 1.58 -11.82
CA PRO A 96 22.17 0.36 -12.01
C PRO A 96 22.12 -0.62 -10.83
N PHE A 97 21.99 -0.14 -9.59
CA PHE A 97 22.04 -0.96 -8.38
C PHE A 97 20.85 -0.76 -7.44
N ARG A 98 19.79 -0.08 -7.89
CA ARG A 98 18.56 0.09 -7.11
C ARG A 98 17.40 0.46 -8.02
N ALA A 99 16.19 0.12 -7.60
CA ALA A 99 14.98 0.69 -8.15
C ALA A 99 14.16 1.24 -6.99
N TYR A 100 13.55 2.41 -7.17
CA TYR A 100 12.69 2.98 -6.15
C TYR A 100 11.55 3.74 -6.80
N GLY A 101 10.48 3.92 -6.05
CA GLY A 101 9.36 4.70 -6.51
C GLY A 101 8.56 5.30 -5.39
N GLU A 102 7.84 6.35 -5.74
CA GLU A 102 6.85 6.98 -4.90
C GLU A 102 5.49 6.84 -5.56
N PHE A 103 4.45 6.62 -4.76
CA PHE A 103 3.10 6.53 -5.26
C PHE A 103 2.12 7.33 -4.41
N ARG A 104 1.08 7.82 -5.07
CA ARG A 104 -0.02 8.57 -4.48
C ARG A 104 -1.33 8.14 -5.13
N PHE A 105 -2.40 8.15 -4.35
CA PHE A 105 -3.73 7.95 -4.92
C PHE A 105 -4.13 9.19 -5.72
N ASP A 106 -4.71 8.98 -6.89
CA ASP A 106 -5.26 10.08 -7.67
C ASP A 106 -6.59 10.50 -7.02
N GLU A 107 -6.56 11.68 -6.41
CA GLU A 107 -7.68 12.20 -5.61
C GLU A 107 -8.93 12.48 -6.45
N LYS A 108 -8.78 12.51 -7.78
CA LYS A 108 -9.84 12.84 -8.74
C LYS A 108 -10.35 11.61 -9.51
N ALA A 109 -9.75 10.45 -9.27
CA ALA A 109 -10.05 9.24 -10.02
C ALA A 109 -11.12 8.38 -9.33
N GLY A 110 -12.06 7.90 -10.15
CA GLY A 110 -13.07 6.93 -9.74
C GLY A 110 -13.97 7.36 -8.57
N MET A 111 -14.57 6.36 -7.93
CA MET A 111 -15.44 6.56 -6.77
C MET A 111 -14.71 7.09 -5.54
N ALA A 112 -13.39 6.87 -5.44
CA ALA A 112 -12.56 7.40 -4.37
C ALA A 112 -12.57 8.95 -4.34
N ALA A 113 -12.77 9.61 -5.49
CA ALA A 113 -12.93 11.06 -5.56
C ALA A 113 -14.13 11.58 -4.74
N ILE A 114 -15.20 10.79 -4.62
CA ILE A 114 -16.37 11.14 -3.77
C ILE A 114 -15.94 11.14 -2.29
N VAL A 115 -15.19 10.13 -1.88
CA VAL A 115 -14.68 10.03 -0.49
C VAL A 115 -13.67 11.14 -0.22
N PHE A 116 -12.77 11.42 -1.16
CA PHE A 116 -11.74 12.45 -1.01
C PHE A 116 -12.30 13.86 -1.06
N SER A 117 -13.36 14.12 -1.82
CA SER A 117 -14.06 15.42 -1.76
C SER A 117 -14.76 15.63 -0.41
N ALA A 118 -15.33 14.57 0.18
CA ALA A 118 -15.93 14.65 1.51
C ALA A 118 -14.88 14.72 2.64
N LEU A 119 -13.72 14.09 2.45
CA LEU A 119 -12.63 14.00 3.41
C LEU A 119 -11.29 14.32 2.74
N PRO A 120 -11.02 15.60 2.41
CA PRO A 120 -9.80 15.99 1.66
C PRO A 120 -8.51 15.67 2.41
N GLN A 121 -8.56 15.61 3.74
CA GLN A 121 -7.44 15.19 4.59
C GLN A 121 -7.04 13.71 4.39
N LEU A 122 -7.97 12.86 3.94
CA LEU A 122 -7.66 11.48 3.56
C LEU A 122 -6.85 11.41 2.27
N ALA A 123 -7.12 12.32 1.34
CA ALA A 123 -6.48 12.35 0.03
C ALA A 123 -5.03 12.87 0.16
N GLN A 124 -4.85 14.02 0.82
CA GLN A 124 -3.57 14.72 0.91
C GLN A 124 -2.47 13.95 1.66
N GLY A 125 -2.84 13.07 2.58
CA GLY A 125 -1.88 12.29 3.37
C GLY A 125 -1.57 10.90 2.80
N GLN A 126 -2.26 10.48 1.73
CA GLN A 126 -2.10 9.14 1.16
C GLN A 126 -0.94 9.07 0.17
N GLN A 127 0.18 8.54 0.66
CA GLN A 127 1.37 8.35 -0.14
C GLN A 127 2.14 7.13 0.34
N GLY A 128 2.94 6.56 -0.56
CA GLY A 128 3.91 5.55 -0.20
C GLY A 128 5.16 5.63 -1.04
N ARG A 129 6.15 4.90 -0.58
CA ARG A 129 7.44 4.76 -1.24
C ARG A 129 7.88 3.31 -1.17
N TRP A 130 8.65 2.89 -2.15
CA TRP A 130 9.28 1.59 -2.15
C TRP A 130 10.70 1.70 -2.69
N GLN A 131 11.53 0.77 -2.27
CA GLN A 131 12.89 0.63 -2.73
C GLN A 131 13.23 -0.85 -2.83
N PHE A 132 13.93 -1.21 -3.90
CA PHE A 132 14.54 -2.50 -4.11
C PHE A 132 16.05 -2.32 -4.18
N ASP A 133 16.75 -3.09 -3.36
CA ASP A 133 18.19 -3.27 -3.41
C ASP A 133 18.53 -4.64 -4.01
N PRO A 134 18.91 -4.71 -5.30
CA PRO A 134 19.33 -5.95 -5.96
C PRO A 134 20.60 -6.57 -5.39
N VAL A 135 21.43 -5.86 -4.63
CA VAL A 135 22.64 -6.43 -4.00
C VAL A 135 22.22 -7.27 -2.82
N SER A 136 21.51 -6.68 -1.85
CA SER A 136 21.01 -7.39 -0.67
C SER A 136 19.81 -8.28 -0.95
N GLY A 137 19.10 -8.08 -2.06
CA GLY A 137 17.85 -8.77 -2.36
C GLY A 137 16.68 -8.27 -1.50
N LEU A 138 16.82 -7.13 -0.83
CA LEU A 138 15.78 -6.59 0.03
C LEU A 138 14.88 -5.63 -0.74
N ILE A 139 13.58 -5.77 -0.51
CA ILE A 139 12.55 -4.83 -0.93
C ILE A 139 11.93 -4.24 0.31
N SER A 140 11.95 -2.92 0.43
CA SER A 140 11.27 -2.20 1.50
C SER A 140 10.18 -1.31 0.92
N SER A 141 9.01 -1.29 1.54
CA SER A 141 7.96 -0.33 1.23
C SER A 141 7.44 0.33 2.49
N GLU A 142 6.98 1.56 2.34
CA GLU A 142 6.27 2.32 3.35
C GLU A 142 5.03 2.92 2.70
N TYR A 143 3.91 2.81 3.40
CA TYR A 143 2.69 3.51 3.07
C TYR A 143 2.18 4.26 4.28
N ARG A 144 1.66 5.44 4.04
CA ARG A 144 0.99 6.27 5.01
C ARG A 144 -0.40 6.59 4.49
N SER A 145 -1.42 6.29 5.30
CA SER A 145 -2.78 6.76 5.03
C SER A 145 -2.93 8.24 5.35
N GLY A 146 -4.01 8.87 4.88
CA GLY A 146 -4.38 10.20 5.33
C GLY A 146 -4.92 10.20 6.76
N THR A 147 -5.18 11.40 7.27
CA THR A 147 -5.83 11.62 8.56
C THR A 147 -7.32 11.83 8.39
N VAL A 148 -8.09 11.45 9.41
CA VAL A 148 -9.48 11.91 9.56
C VAL A 148 -9.52 12.84 10.76
N ASN A 149 -10.01 14.05 10.56
CA ASN A 149 -10.45 14.92 11.64
C ASN A 149 -11.76 15.56 11.19
N GLN A 150 -12.86 14.98 11.66
CA GLN A 150 -14.20 15.33 11.20
C GLN A 150 -15.12 15.57 12.39
N ALA A 151 -15.88 16.67 12.33
CA ALA A 151 -17.04 16.88 13.17
C ALA A 151 -18.29 16.39 12.42
N LEU A 152 -19.12 15.60 13.11
CA LEU A 152 -20.41 15.13 12.65
C LEU A 152 -21.51 16.10 13.10
N GLN A 153 -22.70 15.99 12.49
CA GLN A 153 -23.82 16.90 12.73
C GLN A 153 -24.37 16.85 14.17
N ASP A 154 -24.18 15.72 14.85
CA ASP A 154 -24.58 15.48 16.24
C ASP A 154 -23.56 16.00 17.27
N GLY A 155 -22.54 16.75 16.83
CA GLY A 155 -21.45 17.25 17.68
C GLY A 155 -20.33 16.25 17.92
N THR A 156 -20.43 15.01 17.42
CA THR A 156 -19.39 14.00 17.56
C THR A 156 -18.16 14.39 16.74
N ARG A 157 -16.97 14.37 17.34
CA ARG A 157 -15.68 14.55 16.66
C ARG A 157 -14.95 13.22 16.54
N VAL A 158 -14.63 12.84 15.30
CA VAL A 158 -13.85 11.65 14.96
C VAL A 158 -12.45 12.08 14.53
N ASN A 159 -11.43 11.57 15.22
CA ASN A 159 -10.02 11.77 14.89
C ASN A 159 -9.33 10.42 14.65
N ILE A 160 -8.74 10.24 13.48
CA ILE A 160 -7.96 9.06 13.10
C ILE A 160 -6.61 9.56 12.61
N SER A 161 -5.56 9.17 13.33
CA SER A 161 -4.17 9.39 12.91
C SER A 161 -3.84 8.57 11.66
N PRO A 162 -2.77 8.92 10.92
CA PRO A 162 -2.34 8.11 9.79
C PRO A 162 -2.02 6.68 10.24
N LEU A 163 -2.50 5.70 9.46
CA LEU A 163 -2.00 4.34 9.48
C LEU A 163 -0.69 4.32 8.68
N ILE A 164 0.40 3.90 9.31
CA ILE A 164 1.68 3.71 8.66
C ILE A 164 1.94 2.22 8.53
N ILE A 165 2.21 1.73 7.32
CA ILE A 165 2.54 0.35 7.04
C ILE A 165 3.95 0.32 6.47
N HIS A 166 4.85 -0.40 7.13
CA HIS A 166 6.16 -0.74 6.58
C HIS A 166 6.19 -2.22 6.24
N THR A 167 6.74 -2.55 5.08
CA THR A 167 7.00 -3.94 4.69
C THR A 167 8.46 -4.08 4.29
N THR A 168 9.08 -5.19 4.65
CA THR A 168 10.40 -5.60 4.17
C THR A 168 10.32 -7.05 3.74
N ASN A 169 10.69 -7.31 2.48
CA ASN A 169 10.71 -8.63 1.87
C ASN A 169 12.14 -8.96 1.45
N ASP A 170 12.60 -10.13 1.85
CA ASP A 170 13.80 -10.74 1.32
C ASP A 170 13.43 -11.55 0.07
N THR A 171 14.04 -11.21 -1.06
CA THR A 171 13.87 -11.93 -2.33
C THR A 171 14.98 -12.96 -2.57
N LYS A 172 16.07 -12.92 -1.79
CA LYS A 172 17.24 -13.80 -1.87
C LYS A 172 17.40 -14.61 -0.58
N GLY A 173 16.74 -15.76 -0.51
CA GLY A 173 16.89 -16.67 0.63
C GLY A 173 15.62 -17.46 0.91
N GLN A 174 15.23 -17.55 2.17
CA GLN A 174 13.97 -18.20 2.61
C GLN A 174 12.70 -17.42 2.24
N ARG A 175 12.83 -16.33 1.47
CA ARG A 175 11.73 -15.47 1.03
C ARG A 175 10.89 -14.94 2.18
N LYS A 176 11.56 -14.38 3.19
CA LYS A 176 10.91 -13.89 4.41
C LYS A 176 10.32 -12.51 4.19
N SER A 177 9.17 -12.27 4.79
CA SER A 177 8.50 -10.99 4.82
C SER A 177 8.26 -10.54 6.25
N VAL A 178 8.42 -9.25 6.50
CA VAL A 178 8.03 -8.59 7.73
C VAL A 178 7.15 -7.41 7.36
N THR A 179 5.95 -7.35 7.92
CA THR A 179 5.03 -6.23 7.75
C THR A 179 4.68 -5.68 9.12
N THR A 180 4.93 -4.39 9.33
CA THR A 180 4.50 -3.68 10.54
C THR A 180 3.48 -2.62 10.16
N ALA A 181 2.33 -2.60 10.83
CA ALA A 181 1.31 -1.57 10.66
C ALA A 181 1.08 -0.85 11.98
N THR A 182 1.23 0.48 12.00
CA THR A 182 1.12 1.30 13.21
C THR A 182 0.09 2.39 13.03
N LEU A 183 -0.77 2.55 14.03
CA LEU A 183 -1.79 3.59 14.11
C LEU A 183 -1.65 4.29 15.46
N SER A 184 -1.20 5.55 15.43
CA SER A 184 -0.86 6.29 16.64
C SER A 184 -2.08 6.53 17.54
N GLN A 185 -3.22 6.88 16.95
CA GLN A 185 -4.45 7.14 17.70
C GLN A 185 -5.70 7.06 16.82
N VAL A 186 -6.77 6.56 17.42
CA VAL A 186 -8.16 6.75 17.02
C VAL A 186 -8.91 7.30 18.22
N SER A 187 -9.72 8.34 18.03
CA SER A 187 -10.59 8.84 19.08
C SER A 187 -11.91 9.35 18.52
N VAL A 188 -12.96 9.13 19.29
CA VAL A 188 -14.31 9.64 19.09
C VAL A 188 -14.69 10.37 20.37
N ALA A 189 -15.10 11.62 20.25
CA ALA A 189 -15.52 12.43 21.38
C ALA A 189 -16.85 13.09 21.09
N ASN A 190 -17.77 13.08 22.04
CA ASN A 190 -19.02 13.82 21.99
C ASN A 190 -19.32 14.34 23.39
N ASP A 191 -19.70 15.60 23.53
CA ASP A 191 -19.96 16.23 24.83
C ASP A 191 -21.08 15.53 25.63
N THR A 192 -21.98 14.81 24.96
CA THR A 192 -23.10 14.08 25.56
C THR A 192 -22.87 12.57 25.72
N LEU A 193 -21.99 11.97 24.91
CA LEU A 193 -21.73 10.52 24.93
C LEU A 193 -20.36 10.17 25.54
N GLY A 194 -19.55 11.18 25.85
CA GLY A 194 -18.20 11.03 26.40
C GLY A 194 -17.11 10.83 25.35
N GLU A 195 -15.96 10.33 25.78
CA GLU A 195 -14.76 10.16 24.95
C GLU A 195 -14.33 8.69 24.89
N ALA A 196 -14.17 8.16 23.68
CA ALA A 196 -13.48 6.90 23.43
C ALA A 196 -12.17 7.15 22.68
N ARG A 197 -11.07 6.58 23.17
CA ARG A 197 -9.75 6.71 22.55
C ARG A 197 -9.00 5.39 22.61
N VAL A 198 -8.40 5.02 21.49
CA VAL A 198 -7.42 3.94 21.37
C VAL A 198 -6.11 4.54 20.85
N ALA A 199 -4.99 4.26 21.51
CA ALA A 199 -3.69 4.78 21.10
C ALA A 199 -2.59 3.72 21.06
N GLY A 200 -1.64 3.94 20.16
CA GLY A 200 -0.45 3.11 19.98
C GLY A 200 -0.78 1.70 19.50
N VAL A 201 -1.71 1.57 18.55
CA VAL A 201 -2.03 0.28 17.94
C VAL A 201 -0.89 -0.09 16.99
N ALA A 202 -0.33 -1.28 17.16
CA ALA A 202 0.70 -1.81 16.28
C ALA A 202 0.41 -3.27 15.96
N PHE A 203 0.60 -3.64 14.71
CA PHE A 203 0.55 -5.01 14.21
C PHE A 203 1.91 -5.34 13.61
N GLU A 204 2.40 -6.55 13.85
CA GLU A 204 3.58 -7.12 13.19
C GLU A 204 3.20 -8.51 12.66
N GLY A 205 3.31 -8.68 11.35
CA GLY A 205 3.24 -9.96 10.66
C GLY A 205 4.63 -10.36 10.18
N LYS A 206 5.01 -11.62 10.40
CA LYS A 206 6.19 -12.26 9.81
C LYS A 206 5.72 -13.44 8.99
N GLY A 207 6.23 -13.57 7.78
CA GLY A 207 5.89 -14.68 6.91
C GLY A 207 7.06 -15.12 6.06
N HIS A 208 6.83 -16.16 5.27
CA HIS A 208 7.77 -16.62 4.26
C HIS A 208 7.04 -17.21 3.05
N GLN A 209 7.78 -17.45 1.97
CA GLN A 209 7.27 -18.11 0.78
C GLN A 209 8.03 -19.40 0.48
N ARG A 210 7.29 -20.50 0.26
CA ARG A 210 7.87 -21.79 -0.15
C ARG A 210 7.09 -22.34 -1.35
N GLY A 211 7.81 -22.67 -2.43
CA GLY A 211 7.18 -23.24 -3.64
C GLY A 211 6.09 -22.36 -4.26
N GLY A 212 6.21 -21.03 -4.16
CA GLY A 212 5.20 -20.09 -4.65
C GLY A 212 4.04 -19.83 -3.67
N GLN A 213 3.91 -20.59 -2.58
CA GLN A 213 2.88 -20.40 -1.56
C GLN A 213 3.38 -19.52 -0.42
N ALA A 214 2.53 -18.61 0.05
CA ALA A 214 2.81 -17.72 1.18
C ALA A 214 2.32 -18.33 2.50
N PHE A 215 3.16 -18.27 3.53
CA PHE A 215 2.91 -18.76 4.87
C PHE A 215 3.10 -17.62 5.88
N LEU A 216 2.24 -17.59 6.91
CA LEU A 216 2.34 -16.66 8.03
C LEU A 216 3.01 -17.38 9.20
N ASP A 217 4.21 -16.94 9.57
CA ASP A 217 4.99 -17.53 10.65
C ASP A 217 4.56 -17.00 12.01
N ARG A 218 4.28 -15.70 12.07
CA ARG A 218 3.88 -15.03 13.30
C ARG A 218 3.00 -13.83 12.99
N LEU A 219 1.97 -13.66 13.81
CA LEU A 219 1.20 -12.44 13.89
C LEU A 219 1.19 -11.98 15.35
N SER A 220 1.57 -10.73 15.57
CA SER A 220 1.47 -10.08 16.87
C SER A 220 0.79 -8.73 16.74
N TYR A 221 0.05 -8.35 17.77
CA TYR A 221 -0.55 -7.04 17.88
C TYR A 221 -0.34 -6.47 19.28
N ARG A 222 -0.37 -5.16 19.39
CA ARG A 222 -0.26 -4.42 20.65
C ARG A 222 -1.15 -3.19 20.60
N ILE A 223 -1.78 -2.89 21.72
CA ILE A 223 -2.54 -1.66 21.94
C ILE A 223 -1.99 -1.06 23.23
N ASN A 224 -1.52 0.19 23.19
CA ASN A 224 -0.84 0.80 24.33
C ASN A 224 -1.80 1.36 25.35
N ASN A 225 -2.87 1.98 24.87
CA ASN A 225 -3.85 2.62 25.72
C ASN A 225 -5.25 2.52 25.11
N VAL A 226 -6.22 2.19 25.96
CA VAL A 226 -7.65 2.24 25.66
C VAL A 226 -8.30 3.04 26.77
N LYS A 227 -8.99 4.12 26.40
CA LYS A 227 -9.74 4.99 27.30
C LYS A 227 -11.19 5.04 26.81
N VAL A 228 -12.12 4.83 27.72
CA VAL A 228 -13.55 5.03 27.49
C VAL A 228 -14.08 5.76 28.70
N ASP A 229 -14.34 7.06 28.52
CA ASP A 229 -15.04 7.87 29.50
C ASP A 229 -16.47 7.97 29.02
N ALA A 230 -17.36 7.20 29.66
CA ALA A 230 -18.80 7.39 29.52
C ALA A 230 -19.29 8.31 30.65
N PRO A 231 -20.22 9.24 30.36
CA PRO A 231 -20.80 10.13 31.38
C PRO A 231 -21.63 9.39 32.42
#